data_AF-A0AAW1GZC3-F1
#
_entry.id   AF-A0AAW1GZC3-F1
#
_cell.length_a   1.000
_cell.length_b   1.000
_cell.length_c   1.000
_cell.angle_alpha   90.00
_cell.angle_beta   90.00
_cell.angle_gamma   90.00
#
_symmetry.space_group_name_H-M   'P 1'
#
loop_
_entity.id
_entity.type
_entity.pdbx_description
1 polymer ?
#
loop_
_entity_poly.entity_id
_entity_poly.type
_entity_poly.pdbx_seq_one_letter_code
_entity_poly.pdbx_strand_id
1 'polypeptide(L)'
;MKTKLIIWDEAPMIHRYCFEALDRSLRDIMRFSNERDPEKPFGGKVVVFGGDFRQILPVVPKGSRQDVVYASLCSSTIWSSCKVLKLTRNMRLQIGSSNANVDEIREFSEWILKVGDGTAGEANDGEVQLNLSEDIIIKHAPDPIAAIVESIYPSLEDHLENAQYFQERAILAPTHEIVELVNQYCIIAYTGR
;
A
#
# COMPACT_ATOMS: atom_id res chain seq x y z
N MET A 1 -15.05 -10.15 -27.09
CA MET A 1 -14.23 -10.54 -25.92
C MET A 1 -15.05 -11.39 -24.94
N LYS A 2 -14.60 -12.60 -24.57
CA LYS A 2 -15.35 -13.55 -23.71
C LYS A 2 -15.35 -13.21 -22.21
N THR A 3 -14.38 -12.42 -21.75
CA THR A 3 -14.25 -12.01 -20.34
C THR A 3 -15.52 -11.32 -19.84
N LYS A 4 -15.98 -11.64 -18.64
CA LYS A 4 -17.17 -11.02 -18.01
C LYS A 4 -16.83 -10.10 -16.84
N LEU A 5 -15.70 -10.37 -16.16
CA LEU A 5 -15.24 -9.69 -14.97
C LEU A 5 -13.75 -9.34 -15.11
N ILE A 6 -13.39 -8.12 -14.71
CA ILE A 6 -12.01 -7.65 -14.58
C ILE A 6 -11.84 -7.21 -13.13
N ILE A 7 -10.79 -7.67 -12.48
CA ILE A 7 -10.41 -7.22 -11.13
C ILE A 7 -9.09 -6.49 -11.25
N TRP A 8 -9.03 -5.29 -10.71
CA TRP A 8 -7.85 -4.44 -10.71
C TRP A 8 -7.46 -4.15 -9.28
N ASP A 9 -6.40 -4.77 -8.80
CA ASP A 9 -5.87 -4.58 -7.45
C ASP A 9 -4.92 -3.38 -7.38
N GLU A 10 -4.83 -2.76 -6.21
CA GLU A 10 -4.07 -1.51 -5.98
C GLU A 10 -4.41 -0.36 -6.94
N ALA A 11 -5.69 -0.27 -7.30
CA ALA A 11 -6.20 0.78 -8.17
C ALA A 11 -5.92 2.22 -7.69
N PRO A 12 -5.96 2.56 -6.38
CA PRO A 12 -5.71 3.94 -5.92
C PRO A 12 -4.32 4.49 -6.29
N MET A 13 -3.32 3.64 -6.49
CA MET A 13 -1.96 4.05 -6.84
C MET A 13 -1.78 4.40 -8.33
N ILE A 14 -2.78 4.10 -9.17
CA ILE A 14 -2.70 4.24 -10.62
C ILE A 14 -3.31 5.55 -11.10
N HIS A 15 -2.65 6.17 -12.09
CA HIS A 15 -3.14 7.39 -12.70
C HIS A 15 -4.49 7.18 -13.42
N ARG A 16 -5.44 8.09 -13.24
CA ARG A 16 -6.82 8.04 -13.80
C ARG A 16 -6.88 7.68 -15.28
N TYR A 17 -5.92 8.18 -16.06
CA TYR A 17 -5.85 7.97 -17.50
C TYR A 17 -5.68 6.50 -17.89
N CYS A 18 -5.09 5.65 -17.04
CA CYS A 18 -5.03 4.21 -17.30
C CYS A 18 -6.43 3.59 -17.31
N PHE A 19 -7.29 3.97 -16.36
CA PHE A 19 -8.67 3.50 -16.30
C PHE A 19 -9.51 4.06 -17.45
N GLU A 20 -9.32 5.33 -17.80
CA GLU A 20 -10.01 5.97 -18.93
C GLU A 20 -9.56 5.42 -20.28
N ALA A 21 -8.29 5.05 -20.42
CA ALA A 21 -7.78 4.39 -21.61
C ALA A 21 -8.37 2.97 -21.73
N LEU A 22 -8.45 2.23 -20.62
CA LEU A 22 -9.09 0.92 -20.59
C LEU A 22 -10.58 1.01 -20.95
N ASP A 23 -11.31 1.97 -20.37
CA ASP A 23 -12.72 2.22 -20.66
C ASP A 23 -12.94 2.50 -22.15
N ARG A 24 -12.20 3.48 -22.70
CA ARG A 24 -12.27 3.83 -24.13
C ARG A 24 -11.97 2.63 -25.03
N SER A 25 -10.92 1.87 -24.70
CA SER A 25 -10.51 0.70 -25.49
C SER A 25 -11.58 -0.40 -25.46
N LEU A 26 -12.16 -0.68 -24.29
CA LEU A 26 -13.19 -1.70 -24.16
C LEU A 26 -14.51 -1.28 -24.80
N ARG A 27 -14.88 0.00 -24.74
CA ARG A 27 -16.04 0.52 -25.49
C ARG A 27 -15.86 0.32 -26.98
N ASP A 28 -14.69 0.68 -27.53
CA ASP A 28 -14.41 0.56 -28.96
C ASP A 28 -14.41 -0.91 -29.42
N ILE A 29 -13.78 -1.81 -28.67
CA ILE A 29 -13.76 -3.25 -28.99
C ILE A 29 -15.16 -3.86 -28.90
N MET A 30 -15.96 -3.44 -27.93
CA MET A 30 -17.27 -4.03 -27.66
C MET A 30 -18.41 -3.42 -28.47
N ARG A 31 -18.15 -2.33 -29.22
CA ARG A 31 -19.15 -1.56 -29.98
C ARG A 31 -20.02 -2.40 -30.91
N PHE A 32 -19.44 -3.44 -31.52
CA PHE A 32 -20.14 -4.33 -32.46
C PHE A 32 -20.88 -5.49 -31.80
N SER A 33 -20.62 -5.73 -30.52
CA SER A 33 -21.17 -6.88 -29.78
C SER A 33 -22.29 -6.50 -28.82
N ASN A 34 -22.43 -5.21 -28.49
CA ASN A 34 -23.44 -4.71 -27.57
C ASN A 34 -24.45 -3.82 -28.31
N GLU A 35 -25.53 -4.41 -28.83
CA GLU A 35 -26.63 -3.66 -29.48
C GLU A 35 -27.38 -2.72 -28.52
N ARG A 36 -27.16 -2.84 -27.20
CA ARG A 36 -28.05 -2.25 -26.20
C ARG A 36 -27.59 -0.92 -25.60
N ASP A 37 -26.30 -0.56 -25.69
CA ASP A 37 -25.79 0.74 -25.22
C ASP A 37 -24.26 0.89 -25.50
N PRO A 38 -23.82 1.73 -26.46
CA PRO A 38 -22.40 1.96 -26.73
C PRO A 38 -21.71 2.82 -25.65
N GLU A 39 -22.47 3.52 -24.80
CA GLU A 39 -21.95 4.42 -23.77
C GLU A 39 -21.72 3.74 -22.42
N LYS A 40 -21.98 2.43 -22.32
CA LYS A 40 -21.74 1.69 -21.08
C LYS A 40 -20.25 1.71 -20.73
N PRO A 41 -19.91 2.05 -19.47
CA PRO A 41 -18.55 1.91 -18.97
C PRO A 41 -17.97 0.53 -19.26
N PHE A 42 -16.71 0.51 -19.66
CA PHE A 42 -15.91 -0.66 -20.01
C PHE A 42 -16.57 -1.57 -21.05
N GLY A 43 -17.34 -1.01 -21.99
CA GLY A 43 -18.04 -1.80 -23.00
C GLY A 43 -19.01 -2.81 -22.37
N GLY A 44 -19.64 -2.45 -21.25
CA GLY A 44 -20.58 -3.29 -20.51
C GLY A 44 -19.93 -4.43 -19.71
N LYS A 45 -18.60 -4.45 -19.56
CA LYS A 45 -17.91 -5.41 -18.69
C LYS A 45 -18.00 -4.98 -17.23
N VAL A 46 -18.07 -5.97 -16.33
CA VAL A 46 -17.98 -5.70 -14.90
C VAL A 46 -16.50 -5.50 -14.55
N VAL A 47 -16.18 -4.38 -13.93
CA VAL A 47 -14.84 -4.07 -13.44
C VAL A 47 -14.92 -3.80 -11.94
N VAL A 48 -14.04 -4.44 -11.18
CA VAL A 48 -13.92 -4.28 -9.73
C VAL A 48 -12.56 -3.69 -9.42
N PHE A 49 -12.55 -2.47 -8.87
CA PHE A 49 -11.34 -1.82 -8.37
C PHE A 49 -11.14 -2.23 -6.90
N GLY A 50 -10.01 -2.85 -6.63
CA GLY A 50 -9.51 -3.17 -5.29
C GLY A 50 -8.38 -2.22 -4.90
N GLY A 51 -8.18 -2.09 -3.60
CA GLY A 51 -7.13 -1.26 -3.01
C GLY A 51 -7.64 -0.43 -1.83
N ASP A 52 -6.72 0.22 -1.14
CA ASP A 52 -7.02 1.06 0.01
C ASP A 52 -6.65 2.52 -0.28
N PHE A 53 -7.65 3.40 -0.26
CA PHE A 53 -7.47 4.83 -0.53
C PHE A 53 -6.73 5.59 0.58
N ARG A 54 -6.45 4.93 1.71
CA ARG A 54 -5.59 5.46 2.78
C ARG A 54 -4.11 5.17 2.52
N GLN A 55 -3.78 4.41 1.48
CA GLN A 55 -2.41 4.15 1.04
C GLN A 55 -1.91 5.27 0.10
N ILE A 56 -0.89 4.96 -0.70
CA ILE A 56 -0.15 5.89 -1.53
C ILE A 56 -1.02 6.35 -2.71
N LEU A 57 -1.07 7.67 -2.92
CA LEU A 57 -1.70 8.29 -4.09
C LEU A 57 -0.85 8.10 -5.35
N PRO A 58 -1.41 8.32 -6.56
CA PRO A 58 -0.63 8.20 -7.78
C PRO A 58 0.58 9.14 -7.77
N VAL A 59 1.74 8.61 -8.14
CA VAL A 59 2.97 9.39 -8.21
C VAL A 59 2.94 10.27 -9.47
N VAL A 60 2.96 11.59 -9.29
CA VAL A 60 3.07 12.57 -10.38
C VAL A 60 4.42 13.28 -10.24
N PRO A 61 5.43 12.93 -11.08
CA PRO A 61 6.76 13.53 -10.99
C PRO A 61 6.69 15.05 -11.15
N LYS A 62 7.27 15.79 -10.20
CA LYS A 62 7.25 17.27 -10.16
C LYS A 62 5.83 17.87 -10.11
N GLY A 63 4.83 17.07 -9.78
CA GLY A 63 3.44 17.51 -9.64
C GLY A 63 3.19 18.22 -8.33
N SER A 64 2.27 19.18 -8.36
CA SER A 64 1.67 19.79 -7.19
C SER A 64 0.68 18.85 -6.49
N ARG A 65 0.21 19.22 -5.29
CA ARG A 65 -0.88 18.51 -4.61
C ARG A 65 -2.13 18.42 -5.48
N GLN A 66 -2.42 19.48 -6.23
CA GLN A 66 -3.56 19.55 -7.15
C GLN A 66 -3.39 18.54 -8.30
N ASP A 67 -2.17 18.38 -8.82
CA ASP A 67 -1.89 17.42 -9.88
C ASP A 67 -2.07 15.98 -9.40
N VAL A 68 -1.66 15.67 -8.17
CA VAL A 68 -1.86 14.34 -7.56
C VAL A 68 -3.35 14.05 -7.34
N VAL A 69 -4.12 15.02 -6.83
CA VAL A 69 -5.57 14.87 -6.68
C VAL A 69 -6.22 14.68 -8.06
N TYR A 70 -5.80 15.45 -9.06
CA TYR A 70 -6.30 15.31 -10.42
C TYR A 70 -5.97 13.94 -11.02
N ALA A 71 -4.79 13.39 -10.74
CA ALA A 71 -4.35 12.07 -11.18
C ALA A 71 -5.12 10.91 -10.53
N SER A 72 -5.75 11.13 -9.37
CA SER A 72 -6.47 10.08 -8.65
C SER A 72 -7.68 9.52 -9.41
N LEU A 73 -8.00 8.24 -9.16
CA LEU A 73 -9.20 7.59 -9.70
C LEU A 73 -10.48 8.36 -9.35
N CYS A 74 -10.55 8.95 -8.16
CA CYS A 74 -11.70 9.75 -7.70
C CYS A 74 -11.98 10.97 -8.57
N SER A 75 -10.96 11.50 -9.26
CA SER A 75 -11.09 12.62 -10.20
C SER A 75 -11.52 12.17 -11.61
N SER A 76 -11.53 10.87 -11.89
CA SER A 76 -11.93 10.33 -13.19
C SER A 76 -13.43 10.49 -13.44
N THR A 77 -13.81 10.68 -14.71
CA THR A 77 -15.22 10.66 -15.12
C THR A 77 -15.89 9.31 -14.82
N ILE A 78 -15.12 8.23 -14.82
CA ILE A 78 -15.57 6.87 -14.50
C ILE A 78 -16.06 6.77 -13.05
N TRP A 79 -15.52 7.57 -12.13
CA TRP A 79 -15.85 7.50 -10.70
C TRP A 79 -17.35 7.70 -10.44
N SER A 80 -18.00 8.55 -11.23
CA SER A 80 -19.45 8.78 -11.16
C SER A 80 -20.30 7.52 -11.39
N SER A 81 -19.75 6.53 -12.09
CA SER A 81 -20.38 5.24 -12.38
C SER A 81 -20.00 4.14 -11.38
N CYS A 82 -19.07 4.42 -10.46
CA CYS A 82 -18.58 3.43 -9.49
C CYS A 82 -19.52 3.31 -8.28
N LYS A 83 -19.73 2.08 -7.83
CA LYS A 83 -20.34 1.80 -6.53
C LYS A 83 -19.24 1.48 -5.52
N VAL A 84 -19.13 2.28 -4.47
CA VAL A 84 -18.16 2.05 -3.40
C VAL A 84 -18.65 0.96 -2.45
N LEU A 85 -17.84 -0.08 -2.26
CA LEU A 85 -18.06 -1.14 -1.27
C LEU A 85 -16.90 -1.10 -0.27
N LYS A 86 -17.21 -1.09 1.03
CA LYS A 86 -16.20 -1.02 2.10
C LYS A 86 -16.11 -2.36 2.82
N LEU A 87 -14.91 -2.90 2.94
CA LEU A 87 -14.61 -4.05 3.79
C LEU A 87 -14.24 -3.52 5.18
N THR A 88 -14.85 -4.06 6.23
CA THR A 88 -14.68 -3.57 7.62
C THR A 88 -14.00 -4.58 8.54
N ARG A 89 -13.82 -5.83 8.09
CA ARG A 89 -13.18 -6.90 8.88
C ARG A 89 -11.73 -7.06 8.42
N ASN A 90 -10.79 -6.77 9.32
CA ASN A 90 -9.37 -7.03 9.09
C ASN A 90 -9.05 -8.51 9.39
N MET A 91 -8.81 -9.29 8.35
CA MET A 91 -8.49 -10.71 8.48
C MET A 91 -7.01 -10.97 8.84
N ARG A 92 -6.11 -10.02 8.55
CA ARG A 92 -4.67 -10.15 8.83
C ARG A 92 -4.39 -10.20 10.32
N LEU A 93 -5.13 -9.40 11.10
CA LEU A 93 -4.96 -9.31 12.56
C LEU A 93 -5.72 -10.42 13.32
N GLN A 94 -6.52 -11.25 12.63
CA GLN A 94 -7.23 -12.40 13.20
C GLN A 94 -6.43 -13.70 13.13
N ILE A 95 -5.43 -13.79 12.24
CA ILE A 95 -4.62 -15.00 12.03
C ILE A 95 -3.40 -14.90 12.95
N GLY A 96 -3.48 -15.50 14.15
CA GLY A 96 -2.38 -15.54 15.11
C GLY A 96 -2.76 -15.20 16.56
N SER A 97 -4.01 -14.84 16.82
CA SER A 97 -4.46 -14.46 18.17
C SER A 97 -4.60 -15.67 19.09
N SER A 98 -3.59 -15.94 19.92
CA SER A 98 -3.85 -16.59 21.22
C SER A 98 -4.71 -15.64 22.06
N ASN A 99 -5.69 -16.16 22.81
CA ASN A 99 -6.64 -15.38 23.62
C ASN A 99 -6.00 -14.31 24.55
N ALA A 100 -4.70 -14.41 24.83
CA ALA A 100 -3.96 -13.48 25.69
C ALA A 100 -3.64 -12.11 25.05
N ASN A 101 -3.75 -11.94 23.72
CA ASN A 101 -3.29 -10.72 23.04
C ASN A 101 -4.32 -10.01 22.16
N VAL A 102 -5.61 -10.32 22.35
CA VAL A 102 -6.68 -9.80 21.49
C VAL A 102 -6.90 -8.29 21.70
N ASP A 103 -6.77 -7.79 22.93
CA ASP A 103 -6.97 -6.38 23.24
C ASP A 103 -5.85 -5.49 22.69
N GLU A 104 -4.59 -5.87 22.86
CA GLU A 104 -3.44 -5.13 22.28
C GLU A 104 -3.53 -5.07 20.75
N ILE A 105 -3.85 -6.20 20.09
CA ILE A 105 -4.02 -6.25 18.64
C ILE A 105 -5.17 -5.34 18.19
N ARG A 106 -6.26 -5.28 18.96
CA ARG A 106 -7.40 -4.41 18.67
C ARG A 106 -7.05 -2.94 18.82
N GLU A 107 -6.38 -2.57 19.91
CA GLU A 107 -5.92 -1.18 20.13
C GLU A 107 -4.98 -0.72 19.01
N PHE A 108 -4.03 -1.58 18.62
CA PHE A 108 -3.15 -1.31 17.50
C PHE A 108 -3.91 -1.19 16.17
N SER A 109 -4.89 -2.06 15.93
CA SER A 109 -5.77 -1.99 14.75
C SER A 109 -6.50 -0.65 14.66
N GLU A 110 -7.10 -0.22 15.76
CA GLU A 110 -7.85 1.03 15.85
C GLU A 110 -6.92 2.24 15.68
N TRP A 111 -5.72 2.18 16.24
CA TRP A 111 -4.71 3.22 16.07
C TRP A 111 -4.25 3.35 14.61
N ILE A 112 -3.95 2.24 13.92
CA ILE A 112 -3.59 2.26 12.48
C ILE A 112 -4.73 2.88 11.65
N LEU A 113 -5.99 2.55 11.96
CA LEU A 113 -7.13 3.13 11.25
C LEU A 113 -7.21 4.65 11.45
N LYS A 114 -7.00 5.14 12.68
CA LYS A 114 -6.97 6.58 12.96
C LYS A 114 -5.86 7.29 12.19
N VAL A 115 -4.68 6.68 12.08
CA VAL A 115 -3.56 7.21 11.28
C VAL A 115 -3.95 7.27 9.81
N GLY A 116 -4.48 6.19 9.24
CA GLY A 116 -4.90 6.14 7.83
C GLY A 116 -6.04 7.10 7.49
N ASP A 117 -6.95 7.36 8.44
CA ASP A 117 -8.05 8.31 8.29
C ASP A 117 -7.63 9.77 8.56
N GLY A 118 -6.38 10.01 8.98
CA GLY A 118 -5.87 11.34 9.33
C GLY A 118 -6.51 11.94 10.59
N THR A 119 -7.04 11.10 11.47
CA THR A 119 -7.71 11.47 12.74
C THR A 119 -6.87 11.16 13.98
N ALA A 120 -5.70 10.56 13.80
CA ALA A 120 -4.69 10.45 14.85
C ALA A 120 -3.96 11.78 15.03
N GLY A 121 -3.72 12.22 16.27
CA GLY A 121 -3.03 13.48 16.58
C GLY A 121 -3.96 14.69 16.76
N GLU A 122 -3.39 15.89 16.76
CA GLU A 122 -4.10 17.16 16.91
C GLU A 122 -4.62 17.73 15.57
N ALA A 123 -5.24 18.92 15.61
CA ALA A 123 -5.85 19.55 14.44
C ALA A 123 -4.86 19.73 13.28
N ASN A 124 -5.32 19.31 12.10
CA ASN A 124 -4.49 18.96 10.95
C ASN A 124 -4.34 20.18 10.00
N ASP A 125 -3.21 20.89 10.06
CA ASP A 125 -2.85 22.01 9.16
C ASP A 125 -1.96 21.59 7.98
N GLY A 126 -1.72 20.29 7.83
CA GLY A 126 -0.87 19.69 6.80
C GLY A 126 0.25 18.83 7.37
N GLU A 127 0.55 18.99 8.66
CA GLU A 127 1.45 18.14 9.43
C GLU A 127 0.72 17.56 10.64
N VAL A 128 1.05 16.32 11.00
CA VAL A 128 0.46 15.63 12.15
C VAL A 128 1.60 15.09 13.01
N GLN A 129 1.61 15.47 14.28
CA GLN A 129 2.48 14.83 15.27
C GLN A 129 1.81 13.54 15.77
N LEU A 130 2.51 12.42 15.55
CA LEU A 130 2.08 11.11 16.02
C LEU A 130 2.99 10.66 17.16
N ASN A 131 2.38 10.29 18.28
CA ASN A 131 3.08 9.63 19.38
C ASN A 131 3.18 8.13 19.07
N LEU A 132 4.39 7.67 18.79
CA LEU A 132 4.72 6.26 18.61
C LEU A 132 5.07 5.64 19.97
N SER A 133 4.70 4.37 20.21
CA SER A 133 5.11 3.68 21.44
C SER A 133 6.64 3.54 21.47
N GLU A 134 7.25 3.64 22.65
CA GLU A 134 8.70 3.41 22.78
C GLU A 134 9.11 2.01 22.34
N ASP A 135 8.22 1.03 22.43
CA ASP A 135 8.48 -0.37 22.09
C ASP A 135 8.70 -0.62 20.59
N ILE A 136 8.30 0.34 19.74
CA ILE A 136 8.44 0.25 18.28
C ILE A 136 9.52 1.21 17.74
N ILE A 137 10.31 1.84 18.63
CA ILE A 137 11.33 2.82 18.27
C ILE A 137 12.72 2.26 18.57
N ILE A 138 13.58 2.25 17.55
CA ILE A 138 15.02 2.04 17.75
C ILE A 138 15.61 3.36 18.26
N LYS A 139 16.12 3.36 19.49
CA LYS A 139 16.73 4.55 20.12
C LYS A 139 18.02 4.95 19.39
N HIS A 140 18.44 6.20 19.54
CA HIS A 140 19.63 6.75 18.87
C HIS A 140 20.85 5.84 19.03
N ALA A 141 21.39 5.41 17.89
CA ALA A 141 22.61 4.62 17.79
C ALA A 141 23.69 5.40 17.02
N PRO A 142 24.99 5.18 17.33
CA PRO A 142 26.09 5.80 16.58
C PRO A 142 26.08 5.43 15.09
N ASP A 143 25.69 4.20 14.78
CA ASP A 143 25.45 3.71 13.42
C ASP A 143 23.97 3.32 13.27
N PRO A 144 23.14 4.15 12.63
CA PRO A 144 21.73 3.87 12.45
C PRO A 144 21.45 2.64 11.58
N ILE A 145 22.30 2.36 10.57
CA ILE A 145 22.09 1.23 9.66
C ILE A 145 22.38 -0.08 10.40
N ALA A 146 23.51 -0.14 11.11
CA ALA A 146 23.84 -1.29 11.94
C ALA A 146 22.76 -1.55 12.99
N ALA A 147 22.24 -0.51 13.64
CA ALA A 147 21.20 -0.64 14.65
C ALA A 147 19.86 -1.15 14.08
N ILE A 148 19.46 -0.68 12.89
CA ILE A 148 18.27 -1.20 12.20
C ILE A 148 18.44 -2.67 11.84
N VAL A 149 19.61 -3.03 11.28
CA VAL A 149 19.89 -4.41 10.88
C VAL A 149 19.92 -5.32 12.09
N GLU A 150 20.60 -4.96 13.17
CA GLU A 150 20.66 -5.77 14.39
C GLU A 150 19.29 -5.91 15.07
N SER A 151 18.47 -4.85 15.06
CA SER A 151 17.13 -4.90 15.65
C SER A 151 16.17 -5.84 14.91
N ILE A 152 16.28 -5.93 13.57
CA ILE A 152 15.37 -6.74 12.75
C ILE A 152 15.95 -8.12 12.47
N TYR A 153 17.24 -8.20 12.18
CA TYR A 153 18.03 -9.39 11.91
C TYR A 153 19.13 -9.56 12.97
N PRO A 154 18.78 -9.91 14.22
CA PRO A 154 19.76 -10.13 15.29
C PRO A 154 20.65 -11.33 14.98
N SER A 155 21.95 -11.22 15.24
CA SER A 155 22.94 -12.27 14.95
C SER A 155 22.86 -12.75 13.49
N LEU A 156 22.78 -11.83 12.53
CA LEU A 156 22.64 -12.14 11.10
C LEU A 156 23.66 -13.19 10.60
N GLU A 157 24.91 -13.08 11.03
CA GLU A 157 26.02 -13.99 10.63
C GLU A 157 25.79 -15.46 11.03
N ASP A 158 25.05 -15.69 12.12
CA ASP A 158 24.77 -17.04 12.64
C ASP A 158 23.59 -17.70 11.90
N HIS A 159 22.78 -16.92 11.19
CA HIS A 159 21.52 -17.37 10.59
C HIS A 159 21.55 -17.38 9.05
N LEU A 160 22.71 -17.19 8.43
CA LEU A 160 22.85 -17.06 6.97
C LEU A 160 22.32 -18.25 6.15
N GLU A 161 22.31 -19.46 6.73
CA GLU A 161 21.80 -20.67 6.07
C GLU A 161 20.33 -20.95 6.41
N ASN A 162 19.71 -20.15 7.28
CA ASN A 162 18.34 -20.36 7.74
C ASN A 162 17.34 -19.58 6.86
N ALA A 163 16.75 -20.26 5.87
CA ALA A 163 15.74 -19.65 5.00
C ALA A 163 14.51 -19.09 5.75
N GLN A 164 14.08 -19.75 6.83
CA GLN A 164 12.92 -19.31 7.60
C GLN A 164 13.19 -17.99 8.34
N TYR A 165 14.43 -17.81 8.84
CA TYR A 165 14.85 -16.58 9.50
C TYR A 165 14.63 -15.35 8.60
N PHE A 166 14.93 -15.46 7.31
CA PHE A 166 14.74 -14.37 6.35
C PHE A 166 13.29 -14.18 5.90
N GLN A 167 12.46 -15.23 5.89
CA GLN A 167 11.08 -15.15 5.41
C GLN A 167 10.15 -14.36 6.34
N GLU A 168 10.47 -14.29 7.62
CA GLU A 168 9.62 -13.66 8.65
C GLU A 168 9.94 -12.18 8.88
N ARG A 169 10.94 -11.62 8.18
CA ARG A 169 11.52 -10.30 8.47
C ARG A 169 11.70 -9.49 7.19
N ALA A 170 11.50 -8.19 7.28
CA ALA A 170 11.78 -7.25 6.20
C ALA A 170 12.14 -5.87 6.77
N ILE A 171 13.05 -5.17 6.10
CA ILE A 171 13.33 -3.75 6.35
C ILE A 171 12.74 -2.95 5.19
N LEU A 172 11.89 -1.99 5.52
CA LEU A 172 11.32 -1.03 4.57
C LEU A 172 11.98 0.32 4.78
N ALA A 173 12.34 1.01 3.68
CA ALA A 173 12.94 2.33 3.73
C ALA A 173 12.23 3.29 2.76
N PRO A 174 12.22 4.61 3.07
CA PRO A 174 11.44 5.58 2.30
C PRO A 174 12.02 5.87 0.92
N THR A 175 13.32 5.65 0.70
CA THR A 175 14.01 5.90 -0.57
C THR A 175 14.81 4.69 -1.02
N HIS A 176 14.98 4.55 -2.33
CA HIS A 176 15.84 3.52 -2.91
C HIS A 176 17.29 3.64 -2.43
N GLU A 177 17.81 4.85 -2.25
CA GLU A 177 19.17 5.07 -1.73
C GLU A 177 19.38 4.41 -0.37
N ILE A 178 18.41 4.56 0.56
CA ILE A 178 18.51 3.92 1.88
C ILE A 178 18.35 2.40 1.76
N VAL A 179 17.45 1.92 0.89
CA VAL A 179 17.33 0.48 0.59
C VAL A 179 18.67 -0.09 0.12
N GLU A 180 19.35 0.60 -0.79
CA GLU A 180 20.66 0.19 -1.29
C GLU A 180 21.72 0.18 -0.19
N LEU A 181 21.76 1.19 0.68
CA LEU A 181 22.69 1.24 1.81
C LEU A 181 22.49 0.07 2.79
N VAL A 182 21.24 -0.21 3.18
CA VAL A 182 20.91 -1.34 4.07
C VAL A 182 21.27 -2.66 3.40
N ASN A 183 20.90 -2.84 2.12
CA ASN A 183 21.21 -4.06 1.39
C ASN A 183 22.72 -4.28 1.25
N GLN A 184 23.49 -3.24 0.94
CA GLN A 184 24.94 -3.31 0.87
C GLN A 184 25.54 -3.70 2.22
N TYR A 185 25.06 -3.11 3.32
CA TYR A 185 25.50 -3.48 4.67
C TYR A 185 25.26 -4.97 4.94
N CYS A 186 24.05 -5.48 4.67
CA CYS A 186 23.73 -6.90 4.85
C CYS A 186 24.58 -7.82 3.96
N ILE A 187 24.87 -7.43 2.72
CA ILE A 187 25.71 -8.19 1.79
C ILE A 187 27.18 -8.20 2.26
N ILE A 188 27.70 -7.08 2.76
CA ILE A 188 29.06 -7.02 3.30
C ILE A 188 29.18 -7.93 4.53
N ALA A 189 28.20 -7.90 5.43
CA ALA A 189 28.14 -8.83 6.57
C ALA A 189 28.09 -10.30 6.11
N TYR A 190 27.42 -10.59 4.99
CA TYR A 190 27.38 -11.93 4.39
C TYR A 190 28.72 -12.36 3.76
N THR A 191 29.38 -11.44 3.05
CA THR A 191 30.60 -11.70 2.24
C THR A 191 31.91 -11.52 3.00
N GLY A 192 31.88 -11.04 4.25
CA GLY A 192 33.03 -10.97 5.15
C GLY A 192 33.59 -12.33 5.62
N ARG A 193 33.14 -13.44 5.02
CA ARG A 193 33.68 -14.81 5.16
C ARG A 193 34.67 -15.12 4.04
#